data_AF-A0A0R1V875-F1
#
_entry.id   AF-A0A0R1V875-F1
#
_cell.length_a   1.000
_cell.length_b   1.000
_cell.length_c   1.000
_cell.angle_alpha   90.00
_cell.angle_beta   90.00
_cell.angle_gamma   90.00
#
_symmetry.space_group_name_H-M   'P 1'
#
loop_
_entity.id
_entity.type
_entity.pdbx_description
1 polymer ?
#
loop_
_entity_poly.entity_id
_entity_poly.type
_entity_poly.pdbx_seq_one_letter_code
_entity_poly.pdbx_strand_id
1 'polypeptide(L)' 'MIVVPISTSAKYWQVEKYAKSPLFVEINHNKIHGTALLQHVRAIDPTKRSNGQVEATLKPEEIQLITSRIRQFF' A
#
# COMPACT_ATOMS: atom_id res chain seq x y z
N MET A 1 4.83 -14.81 1.70
CA MET A 1 5.22 -13.38 1.60
C MET A 1 4.08 -12.53 2.13
N ILE A 2 4.35 -11.52 2.95
CA ILE A 2 3.33 -10.56 3.39
C ILE A 2 3.21 -9.46 2.33
N VAL A 3 1.98 -9.06 2.02
CA VAL A 3 1.70 -8.02 1.02
C VAL A 3 0.64 -7.04 1.53
N VAL A 4 0.72 -5.82 1.01
CA VAL A 4 -0.30 -4.78 1.16
C VAL A 4 -0.89 -4.49 -0.22
N PRO A 5 -2.21 -4.66 -0.42
CA PRO A 5 -2.85 -4.33 -1.68
C PRO A 5 -2.81 -2.82 -1.99
N ILE A 6 -2.65 -2.48 -3.27
CA ILE A 6 -2.73 -1.10 -3.78
C ILE A 6 -4.01 -0.97 -4.61
N SER A 7 -4.72 0.15 -4.46
CA SER A 7 -5.87 0.50 -5.30
C SER A 7 -5.71 1.86 -5.95
N THR A 8 -6.08 1.96 -7.22
CA THR A 8 -6.10 3.20 -8.01
C THR A 8 -7.47 3.90 -7.95
N SER A 9 -8.35 3.51 -7.03
CA SER A 9 -9.70 4.07 -6.94
C SER A 9 -9.66 5.49 -6.39
N ALA A 10 -10.26 6.42 -7.14
CA ALA A 10 -10.22 7.84 -6.79
C ALA A 10 -10.84 8.21 -5.45
N LYS A 11 -11.72 7.36 -4.92
CA LYS A 11 -12.34 7.58 -3.62
C LYS A 11 -11.32 7.76 -2.50
N TYR A 12 -10.15 7.11 -2.58
CA TYR A 12 -9.16 7.14 -1.50
C TYR A 12 -8.48 8.50 -1.35
N TRP A 13 -8.45 9.33 -2.40
CA TRP A 13 -7.97 10.71 -2.34
C TRP A 13 -9.08 11.76 -2.42
N GLN A 14 -10.23 11.45 -3.03
CA GLN A 14 -11.35 12.39 -3.16
C GLN A 14 -12.25 12.46 -1.92
N VAL A 15 -12.40 11.36 -1.17
CA VAL A 15 -13.28 11.33 0.00
C VAL A 15 -12.44 11.52 1.26
N GLU A 16 -12.73 12.60 1.97
CA GLU A 16 -11.96 13.09 3.12
C GLU A 16 -11.67 12.03 4.19
N LYS A 17 -12.65 11.17 4.50
CA LYS A 17 -12.47 10.12 5.52
C LYS A 17 -11.37 9.12 5.18
N TYR A 18 -11.13 8.85 3.90
CA TYR A 18 -10.07 7.95 3.46
C TYR A 18 -8.74 8.69 3.41
N ALA A 19 -8.71 9.91 2.88
CA ALA A 19 -7.51 10.74 2.80
C ALA A 19 -6.92 11.06 4.19
N LYS A 20 -7.76 11.24 5.21
CA LYS A 20 -7.33 11.52 6.59
C LYS A 20 -6.98 10.28 7.39
N SER A 21 -7.43 9.10 6.98
CA SER A 21 -7.24 7.89 7.78
C SER A 21 -5.83 7.31 7.59
N PRO A 22 -5.11 6.98 8.68
CA PRO A 22 -3.76 6.44 8.58
C PRO A 22 -3.72 5.05 7.92
N LEU A 23 -4.85 4.34 7.85
CA LEU A 23 -4.94 3.04 7.19
C LEU A 23 -4.84 3.11 5.66
N PHE A 24 -4.92 4.33 5.09
CA PHE A 24 -4.75 4.59 3.66
C PHE A 24 -3.48 5.42 3.48
N VAL A 25 -2.50 4.85 2.78
CA VAL A 25 -1.24 5.54 2.47
C VAL A 25 -1.21 5.79 0.97
N GLU A 26 -1.15 7.05 0.57
CA GLU A 26 -0.97 7.42 -0.83
C GLU A 26 0.43 7.00 -1.31
N ILE A 27 0.48 6.44 -2.52
CA ILE A 27 1.69 5.99 -3.20
C ILE A 27 1.72 6.65 -4.57
N ASN A 28 2.66 7.59 -4.73
CA ASN A 28 2.88 8.35 -5.95
C ASN A 28 4.29 8.10 -6.45
N HIS A 29 4.46 7.02 -7.23
CA HIS A 29 5.76 6.59 -7.70
C HIS A 29 5.73 6.13 -9.16
N ASN A 30 6.46 6.83 -10.03
CA ASN A 30 6.60 6.51 -11.45
C ASN A 30 5.24 6.26 -12.13
N LYS A 31 4.95 4.99 -12.47
CA LYS A 31 3.73 4.54 -13.14
C LYS A 31 2.59 4.19 -12.19
N ILE A 32 2.83 4.20 -10.88
CA ILE A 32 1.85 3.83 -9.85
C ILE A 32 1.38 5.11 -9.16
N HIS A 33 0.11 5.44 -9.39
CA HIS A 33 -0.65 6.43 -8.64
C HIS A 33 -1.81 5.71 -7.95
N GLY A 34 -1.71 5.52 -6.64
CA GLY A 34 -2.71 4.76 -5.91
C GLY A 34 -2.55 4.85 -4.40
N THR A 35 -3.29 3.98 -3.71
CA THR A 35 -3.34 3.97 -2.25
C THR A 35 -3.09 2.56 -1.74
N ALA A 36 -2.10 2.41 -0.86
CA ALA A 36 -1.86 1.20 -0.09
C ALA A 36 -2.91 1.05 1.01
N LEU A 37 -3.54 -0.12 1.06
CA LEU A 37 -4.67 -0.44 1.94
C LEU A 37 -4.20 -1.25 3.15
N LEU A 38 -3.77 -0.56 4.22
CA LEU A 38 -3.11 -1.20 5.37
C LEU A 38 -4.02 -2.12 6.17
N GLN A 39 -5.34 -1.90 6.13
CA GLN A 39 -6.33 -2.78 6.75
C GLN A 39 -6.47 -4.15 6.05
N HIS A 40 -5.85 -4.34 4.87
CA HIS A 40 -5.90 -5.57 4.09
C HIS A 40 -4.55 -6.27 3.95
N VAL A 41 -3.63 -6.04 4.92
CA VAL A 41 -2.37 -6.79 5.01
C VAL A 41 -2.68 -8.28 5.02
N ARG A 42 -2.00 -9.06 4.19
CA ARG A 42 -2.22 -10.51 4.09
C ARG A 42 -0.97 -11.26 3.68
N ALA A 43 -0.91 -12.54 4.05
CA ALA A 43 0.07 -13.45 3.50
C ALA A 43 -0.41 -14.00 2.14
N ILE A 44 0.51 -14.12 1.18
CA ILE A 44 0.30 -14.81 -0.08
C ILE A 44 1.44 -15.81 -0.35
N ASP A 45 1.12 -16.81 -1.15
CA ASP A 45 2.09 -17.70 -1.80
C ASP A 45 2.62 -17.01 -3.08
N PRO A 46 3.89 -16.55 -3.09
CA PRO A 46 4.44 -15.83 -4.23
C PRO A 46 4.59 -16.72 -5.47
N THR A 47 4.75 -18.04 -5.30
CA THR A 47 4.93 -18.98 -6.43
C THR A 47 3.67 -19.11 -7.27
N LYS A 48 2.50 -18.81 -6.69
CA LYS A 48 1.19 -18.90 -7.34
C LYS A 48 0.57 -17.55 -7.68
N ARG A 49 1.04 -16.46 -7.06
CA ARG A 49 0.35 -15.15 -7.06
C ARG A 49 1.24 -13.98 -7.48
N SER A 50 2.51 -14.21 -7.79
CA SER A 50 3.43 -13.21 -8.33
C SER A 50 3.96 -13.68 -9.69
N ASN A 51 4.16 -12.75 -10.60
CA ASN A 51 4.88 -12.95 -11.86
C ASN A 51 6.39 -12.64 -11.74
N GLY A 52 6.87 -12.31 -10.54
CA GLY A 52 8.27 -11.93 -10.27
C GLY A 52 8.70 -10.58 -10.84
N GLN A 53 7.81 -9.84 -11.51
CA GLN A 53 8.13 -8.55 -12.11
C GLN A 53 7.91 -7.43 -11.10
N VAL A 54 8.94 -6.59 -10.92
CA VAL A 54 8.89 -5.40 -10.07
C VAL A 54 8.53 -4.20 -10.93
N GLU A 55 7.34 -3.64 -10.71
CA GLU A 55 6.85 -2.46 -11.45
C GLU A 55 7.40 -1.14 -10.90
N ALA A 56 7.62 -1.08 -9.59
CA ALA A 56 8.20 0.08 -8.91
C ALA A 56 8.82 -0.35 -7.57
N THR A 57 9.80 0.42 -7.12
CA THR A 57 10.38 0.27 -5.78
C THR A 57 10.08 1.53 -4.98
N LEU A 58 9.48 1.36 -3.81
CA LEU A 58 9.23 2.46 -2.88
C LEU A 58 10.54 2.90 -2.21
N LYS A 59 10.63 4.18 -1.87
CA LYS A 59 11.74 4.71 -1.10
C LYS A 59 11.73 4.18 0.34
N PRO A 60 12.89 4.14 1.01
CA PRO A 60 12.98 3.70 2.41
C PRO A 60 12.03 4.47 3.35
N GLU A 61 11.88 5.78 3.14
CA GLU A 61 10.99 6.65 3.91
C GLU A 61 9.50 6.26 3.80
N GLU A 62 9.04 5.88 2.60
CA GLU A 62 7.67 5.40 2.37
C GLU A 62 7.44 4.06 3.06
N ILE A 63 8.41 3.14 2.96
CA ILE A 63 8.36 1.84 3.66
C ILE A 63 8.36 2.01 5.18
N GLN A 64 9.16 2.94 5.70
CA GLN A 64 9.22 3.22 7.13
C GLN A 64 7.89 3.79 7.64
N LEU A 65 7.28 4.70 6.87
CA LEU A 65 5.95 5.22 7.15
C LEU A 65 4.92 4.08 7.20
N ILE A 66 4.83 3.25 6.16
CA ILE A 66 3.90 2.12 6.08
C ILE A 66 4.11 1.18 7.28
N THR A 67 5.35 0.83 7.58
CA THR A 67 5.70 -0.08 8.67
C THR A 67 5.29 0.49 10.02
N SER A 68 5.54 1.78 10.26
CA SER A 68 5.15 2.44 11.51
C SER A 68 3.63 2.41 11.72
N ARG A 69 2.86 2.66 10.66
CA ARG A 69 1.39 2.64 10.72
C ARG A 69 0.87 1.22 10.95
N ILE A 70 1.40 0.21 10.27
CA ILE A 70 0.99 -1.19 10.49
C ILE A 70 1.20 -1.57 11.97
N ARG A 71 2.39 -1.30 12.53
CA ARG A 71 2.72 -1.60 13.94
C ARG A 71 1.86 -0.86 14.95
N GLN A 72 1.30 0.30 14.58
CA GLN A 72 0.43 1.05 15.48
C GLN A 72 -0.95 0.39 15.62
N PHE A 73 -1.43 -0.30 14.57
CA PHE A 73 -2.77 -0.87 14.52
C PHE A 73 -2.80 -2.39 14.75
N PHE A 74 -1.67 -3.08 14.63
CA PHE A 74 -1.54 -4.55 14.76
C PHE A 74 -0.24 -4.91 15.49
#